data_AF-A0AA37CXA1-F1
#
_entry.id   AF-A0AA37CXA1-F1
#
_cell.length_a   1.000
_cell.length_b   1.000
_cell.length_c   1.000
_cell.angle_alpha   90.00
_cell.angle_beta   90.00
_cell.angle_gamma   90.00
#
_symmetry.space_group_name_H-M   'P 1'
#
loop_
_entity.id
_entity.type
_entity.pdbx_description
1 polymer ?
#
loop_
_entity_poly.entity_id
_entity_poly.type
_entity_poly.pdbx_seq_one_letter_code
_entity_poly.pdbx_strand_id
1 'polypeptide(L)'
;MKRKPIIKLSHIQEVIKLFNSISQDASLPDSYYEMSRYISSTEYDEMNLYELSFEPYLSIAKQCDMSFFALYRSKQRIYLAHCNDAGHPPPRWEAHPIKLSQLKDIELMMFLLRDHAYQLVLRNKQGLAYEI
;
A
#
# COMPACT_ATOMS: atom_id res chain seq x y z
N MET A 1 1.17 -8.65 -18.46
CA MET A 1 2.32 -7.73 -18.54
C MET A 1 3.41 -8.25 -17.60
N LYS A 2 4.71 -8.04 -17.89
CA LYS A 2 5.77 -8.35 -16.90
C LYS A 2 5.74 -7.28 -15.82
N ARG A 3 5.61 -7.67 -14.54
CA ARG A 3 5.69 -6.74 -13.41
C ARG A 3 7.03 -5.98 -13.45
N LYS A 4 6.98 -4.72 -13.03
CA LYS A 4 8.17 -3.89 -12.83
C LYS A 4 9.10 -4.51 -11.76
N PRO A 5 10.42 -4.27 -11.84
CA PRO A 5 11.34 -4.75 -10.81
C PRO A 5 11.02 -4.13 -9.44
N ILE A 6 11.25 -4.90 -8.40
CA ILE A 6 11.14 -4.45 -7.00
C ILE A 6 12.31 -3.53 -6.67
N ILE A 7 12.03 -2.36 -6.13
CA ILE A 7 13.04 -1.40 -5.67
C ILE A 7 13.22 -1.58 -4.16
N LYS A 8 14.41 -1.99 -3.71
CA LYS A 8 14.68 -2.15 -2.28
C LYS A 8 15.09 -0.84 -1.64
N LEU A 9 14.45 -0.51 -0.52
CA LEU A 9 14.83 0.59 0.38
C LEU A 9 15.39 -0.02 1.66
N SER A 10 16.55 0.45 2.10
CA SER A 10 17.33 -0.16 3.20
C SER A 10 17.36 0.71 4.47
N HIS A 11 16.81 1.92 4.45
CA HIS A 11 16.66 2.74 5.66
C HIS A 11 15.57 3.82 5.53
N ILE A 12 15.16 4.40 6.66
CA ILE A 12 14.01 5.33 6.74
C ILE A 12 14.19 6.61 5.91
N GLN A 13 15.42 7.09 5.73
CA GLN A 13 15.69 8.30 4.94
C GLN A 13 15.33 8.11 3.45
N GLU A 14 15.46 6.90 2.90
CA GLU A 14 15.02 6.63 1.53
C GLU A 14 13.50 6.64 1.41
N VAL A 15 12.80 6.13 2.43
CA VAL A 15 11.34 6.21 2.51
C VAL A 15 10.89 7.66 2.60
N ILE A 16 11.53 8.49 3.44
CA ILE A 16 11.21 9.91 3.55
C ILE A 16 11.40 10.61 2.18
N LYS A 17 12.50 10.31 1.47
CA LYS A 17 12.71 10.82 0.09
C LYS A 17 11.63 10.36 -0.87
N LEU A 18 11.19 9.10 -0.78
CA LEU A 18 10.09 8.57 -1.59
C LEU A 18 8.81 9.37 -1.38
N PHE A 19 8.40 9.58 -0.13
CA PHE A 19 7.20 10.37 0.20
C PHE A 19 7.34 11.83 -0.21
N ASN A 20 8.50 12.45 -0.01
CA ASN A 20 8.74 13.84 -0.42
C ASN A 20 8.78 14.04 -1.94
N SER A 21 8.96 12.96 -2.72
CA SER A 21 8.97 13.02 -4.19
C SER A 21 7.57 13.06 -4.82
N ILE A 22 6.52 12.95 -4.00
CA ILE A 22 5.13 13.08 -4.43
C ILE A 22 4.74 14.55 -4.53
N SER A 23 3.97 14.91 -5.57
CA SER A 23 3.41 16.25 -5.70
C SER A 23 2.51 16.58 -4.51
N GLN A 24 2.67 17.77 -3.92
CA GLN A 24 1.81 18.24 -2.82
C GLN A 24 0.35 18.39 -3.26
N ASP A 25 0.10 18.67 -4.54
CA ASP A 25 -1.23 18.76 -5.13
C ASP A 25 -1.98 17.43 -5.17
N ALA A 26 -1.29 16.32 -4.89
CA ALA A 26 -1.88 14.99 -4.81
C ALA A 26 -2.49 14.65 -3.44
N SER A 27 -2.55 15.59 -2.48
CA SER A 27 -3.17 15.33 -1.18
C SER A 27 -4.65 14.94 -1.31
N LEU A 28 -5.10 14.01 -0.45
CA LEU A 28 -6.51 13.65 -0.32
C LEU A 28 -7.07 14.17 1.01
N PRO A 29 -8.40 14.33 1.14
CA PRO A 29 -9.03 14.52 2.44
C PRO A 29 -8.62 13.40 3.41
N ASP A 30 -8.46 13.74 4.69
CA ASP A 30 -7.95 12.79 5.70
C ASP A 30 -8.75 11.49 5.79
N SER A 31 -10.07 11.57 5.61
CA SER A 31 -10.96 10.41 5.59
C SER A 31 -10.61 9.37 4.51
N TYR A 32 -9.92 9.75 3.44
CA TYR A 32 -9.51 8.82 2.39
C TYR A 32 -8.32 7.95 2.84
N TYR A 33 -7.51 8.43 3.78
CA TYR A 33 -6.39 7.69 4.38
C TYR A 33 -6.85 6.72 5.49
N GLU A 34 -8.15 6.65 5.75
CA GLU A 34 -8.75 5.69 6.69
C GLU A 34 -9.37 4.48 5.97
N MET A 35 -9.45 4.55 4.63
CA MET A 35 -10.23 3.64 3.80
C MET A 35 -9.40 3.05 2.67
N SER A 36 -9.73 1.81 2.29
CA SER A 36 -9.20 1.19 1.07
C SER A 36 -10.17 1.40 -0.08
N ARG A 37 -9.66 1.32 -1.32
CA ARG A 37 -10.49 1.26 -2.51
C ARG A 37 -10.14 0.07 -3.38
N TYR A 38 -11.12 -0.45 -4.11
CA TYR A 38 -10.87 -1.33 -5.24
C TYR A 38 -10.17 -0.59 -6.38
N ILE A 39 -9.17 -1.24 -6.96
CA ILE A 39 -8.47 -0.80 -8.18
C ILE A 39 -8.50 -1.92 -9.22
N SER A 40 -8.29 -1.56 -10.48
CA SER A 40 -8.09 -2.52 -11.56
C SER A 40 -6.73 -3.22 -11.45
N SER A 41 -6.60 -4.39 -12.08
CA SER A 41 -5.31 -5.06 -12.22
C SER A 41 -4.28 -4.20 -12.98
N THR A 42 -4.74 -3.39 -13.94
CA THR A 42 -3.90 -2.46 -14.70
C THR A 42 -3.32 -1.37 -13.79
N GLU A 43 -4.14 -0.68 -13.00
CA GLU A 43 -3.67 0.31 -12.02
C GLU A 43 -2.67 -0.31 -11.04
N TYR A 44 -2.93 -1.55 -10.60
CA TYR A 44 -2.05 -2.27 -9.71
C TYR A 44 -0.67 -2.55 -10.36
N ASP A 45 -0.66 -3.09 -11.59
CA ASP A 45 0.57 -3.45 -12.31
C ASP A 45 1.39 -2.23 -12.77
N GLU A 46 0.75 -1.07 -12.93
CA GLU A 46 1.41 0.18 -13.28
C GLU A 46 2.16 0.82 -12.10
N MET A 47 1.82 0.48 -10.86
CA MET A 47 2.52 1.02 -9.69
C MET A 47 3.95 0.47 -9.55
N ASN A 48 4.86 1.33 -9.13
CA ASN A 48 6.22 0.92 -8.75
C ASN A 48 6.17 0.30 -7.35
N LEU A 49 6.78 -0.87 -7.19
CA LEU A 49 6.81 -1.59 -5.91
C LEU A 49 8.15 -1.35 -5.20
N TYR A 50 8.06 -0.92 -3.94
CA TYR A 50 9.20 -0.64 -3.07
C TYR A 50 9.19 -1.59 -1.87
N GLU A 51 10.23 -2.39 -1.72
CA GLU A 51 10.42 -3.27 -0.56
C GLU A 51 11.12 -2.49 0.56
N LEU A 52 10.57 -2.53 1.78
CA LEU A 52 11.24 -1.97 2.96
C LEU A 52 12.07 -3.06 3.66
N SER A 53 13.34 -3.18 3.27
CA SER A 53 14.25 -4.23 3.73
C SER A 53 15.01 -3.85 5.01
N PHE A 54 14.34 -3.22 5.98
CA PHE A 54 14.94 -2.79 7.25
C PHE A 54 13.93 -2.77 8.39
N GLU A 55 14.40 -2.71 9.64
CA GLU A 55 13.53 -2.65 10.82
C GLU A 55 12.82 -1.29 10.94
N PRO A 56 11.57 -1.24 11.42
CA PRO A 56 10.78 -2.37 11.95
C PRO A 56 9.99 -3.17 10.89
N TYR A 57 10.12 -2.84 9.60
CA TYR A 57 9.30 -3.40 8.53
C TYR A 57 9.61 -4.87 8.22
N LEU A 58 10.85 -5.31 8.43
CA LEU A 58 11.21 -6.73 8.40
C LEU A 58 10.44 -7.52 9.46
N SER A 59 10.38 -7.00 10.69
CA SER A 59 9.61 -7.61 11.78
C SER A 59 8.12 -7.62 11.48
N ILE A 60 7.55 -6.52 10.95
CA ILE A 60 6.13 -6.46 10.56
C ILE A 60 5.81 -7.55 9.52
N ALA A 61 6.61 -7.64 8.46
CA ALA A 61 6.41 -8.63 7.39
C ALA A 61 6.38 -10.05 7.96
N LYS A 62 7.35 -10.39 8.81
CA LYS A 62 7.42 -11.69 9.48
C LYS A 62 6.19 -11.97 10.35
N GLN A 63 5.74 -10.98 11.13
CA GLN A 63 4.59 -11.13 12.03
C GLN A 63 3.23 -11.16 11.31
N CYS A 64 3.18 -10.72 10.05
CA CYS A 64 2.00 -10.77 9.18
C CYS A 64 2.08 -11.89 8.14
N ASP A 65 3.04 -12.82 8.28
CA ASP A 65 3.27 -13.94 7.34
C ASP A 65 3.48 -13.50 5.88
N MET A 66 4.17 -12.38 5.69
CA MET A 66 4.49 -11.83 4.39
C MET A 66 5.95 -12.11 4.03
N SER A 67 6.23 -12.35 2.75
CA SER A 67 7.61 -12.50 2.27
C SER A 67 8.45 -11.22 2.47
N PHE A 68 7.81 -10.06 2.35
CA PHE A 68 8.41 -8.74 2.59
C PHE A 68 7.33 -7.67 2.78
N PHE A 69 7.71 -6.55 3.42
CA PHE A 69 6.85 -5.37 3.53
C PHE A 69 7.01 -4.51 2.26
N ALA A 70 5.90 -4.12 1.64
CA ALA A 70 5.90 -3.44 0.35
C ALA A 70 5.06 -2.15 0.37
N LEU A 71 5.59 -1.11 -0.27
CA LEU A 71 4.88 0.10 -0.64
C LEU A 71 4.65 0.12 -2.15
N TYR A 72 3.49 0.58 -2.56
CA TYR A 72 3.13 0.74 -3.97
C TYR A 72 3.02 2.21 -4.28
N ARG A 73 3.73 2.66 -5.30
CA ARG A 73 3.76 4.06 -5.70
C ARG A 73 3.15 4.22 -7.08
N SER A 74 2.16 5.08 -7.16
CA SER A 74 1.69 5.63 -8.42
C SER A 74 2.39 6.95 -8.76
N LYS A 75 1.93 7.66 -9.80
CA LYS A 75 2.39 9.03 -10.06
C LYS A 75 2.03 9.98 -8.91
N GLN A 76 0.88 9.75 -8.27
CA GLN A 76 0.30 10.69 -7.33
C GLN A 76 0.57 10.34 -5.88
N ARG A 77 0.63 9.06 -5.49
CA ARG A 77 0.62 8.68 -4.05
C ARG A 77 1.35 7.38 -3.79
N ILE A 78 1.48 7.09 -2.48
CA ILE A 78 1.96 5.81 -1.96
C ILE A 78 0.80 5.09 -1.27
N TYR A 79 0.75 3.79 -1.47
CA TYR A 79 -0.29 2.90 -1.01
C TYR A 79 0.31 1.65 -0.34
N LEU A 80 -0.45 1.05 0.56
CA LEU A 80 -0.41 -0.40 0.77
C LEU A 80 -1.39 -1.01 -0.24
N ALA A 81 -0.91 -1.92 -1.08
CA ALA A 81 -1.76 -2.53 -2.11
C ALA A 81 -1.66 -4.05 -2.08
N HIS A 82 -2.81 -4.69 -2.31
CA HIS A 82 -2.95 -6.13 -2.17
C HIS A 82 -3.79 -6.71 -3.31
N CYS A 83 -3.47 -7.95 -3.66
CA CYS A 83 -4.27 -8.77 -4.56
C CYS A 83 -4.90 -9.87 -3.72
N ASN A 84 -6.23 -9.86 -3.62
CA ASN A 84 -7.00 -10.94 -3.02
C ASN A 84 -7.45 -11.89 -4.12
N ASP A 85 -6.79 -13.03 -4.20
CA ASP A 85 -7.07 -14.11 -5.15
C ASP A 85 -7.56 -15.36 -4.41
N ALA A 86 -8.57 -15.20 -3.54
CA ALA A 86 -9.14 -16.27 -2.69
C ALA A 86 -9.85 -17.41 -3.47
N GLY A 87 -9.34 -17.81 -4.63
CA GLY A 87 -9.79 -18.96 -5.41
C GLY A 87 -11.05 -18.72 -6.25
N HIS A 88 -11.59 -17.49 -6.25
CA HIS A 88 -12.75 -17.12 -7.06
C HIS A 88 -12.40 -16.00 -8.04
N PRO A 89 -12.46 -16.27 -9.36
CA PRO A 89 -12.28 -15.21 -10.36
C PRO A 89 -13.48 -14.24 -10.37
N PRO A 90 -13.25 -12.95 -10.64
CA PRO A 90 -11.94 -12.30 -10.80
C PRO A 90 -11.29 -11.96 -9.44
N PRO A 91 -9.94 -11.96 -9.37
CA PRO A 91 -9.22 -11.43 -8.20
C PRO A 91 -9.63 -9.98 -7.94
N ARG A 92 -9.51 -9.54 -6.69
CA ARG A 92 -9.78 -8.15 -6.32
C ARG A 92 -8.48 -7.47 -5.90
N TRP A 93 -8.17 -6.35 -6.54
CA TRP A 93 -7.02 -5.53 -6.19
C TRP A 93 -7.47 -4.33 -5.38
N GLU A 94 -6.66 -3.98 -4.40
CA GLU A 94 -6.96 -2.89 -3.49
C GLU A 94 -5.76 -2.01 -3.25
N ALA A 95 -6.04 -0.74 -3.01
CA ALA A 95 -5.06 0.25 -2.62
C ALA A 95 -5.59 1.04 -1.42
N HIS A 96 -4.79 1.08 -0.36
CA HIS A 96 -4.99 1.91 0.81
C HIS A 96 -3.96 3.03 0.79
N PRO A 97 -4.34 4.29 0.53
CA PRO A 97 -3.39 5.40 0.53
C PRO A 97 -2.84 5.58 1.94
N ILE A 98 -1.54 5.82 2.06
CA ILE A 98 -0.89 6.04 3.36
C ILE A 98 -0.12 7.35 3.38
N LYS A 99 -0.09 7.97 4.56
CA LYS A 99 0.85 9.06 4.89
C LYS A 99 2.12 8.51 5.50
N LEU A 100 3.20 9.28 5.43
CA LEU A 100 4.46 8.94 6.11
C LEU A 100 4.28 8.83 7.63
N SER A 101 3.39 9.64 8.23
CA SER A 101 3.06 9.55 9.65
C SER A 101 2.40 8.22 10.00
N GLN A 102 1.46 7.76 9.18
CA GLN A 102 0.79 6.46 9.35
C GLN A 102 1.76 5.30 9.16
N LEU A 103 2.66 5.37 8.17
CA LEU A 103 3.66 4.32 7.94
C LEU A 103 4.59 4.11 9.16
N LYS A 104 4.88 5.19 9.91
CA LYS A 104 5.68 5.13 11.14
C LYS A 104 4.91 4.57 12.34
N ASP A 105 3.59 4.46 12.24
CA ASP A 105 2.75 3.84 13.26
C ASP A 105 2.72 2.31 13.03
N ILE A 106 3.54 1.61 13.82
CA ILE A 106 3.76 0.17 13.67
C ILE A 106 2.51 -0.62 14.02
N GLU A 107 1.75 -0.17 15.01
CA GLU A 107 0.50 -0.83 15.40
C GLU A 107 -0.54 -0.72 14.28
N LEU A 108 -0.65 0.46 13.66
CA LEU A 108 -1.50 0.65 12.49
C LEU A 108 -1.07 -0.23 11.31
N MET A 109 0.24 -0.30 11.01
CA MET A 109 0.74 -1.15 9.91
C MET A 109 0.46 -2.63 10.17
N MET A 110 0.68 -3.11 11.39
CA MET A 110 0.34 -4.47 11.80
C MET A 110 -1.17 -4.75 11.64
N PHE A 111 -2.01 -3.81 12.08
CA PHE A 111 -3.46 -3.92 12.00
C PHE A 111 -3.97 -3.98 10.54
N LEU A 112 -3.47 -3.11 9.66
CA LEU A 112 -3.87 -3.08 8.26
C LEU A 112 -3.43 -4.32 7.48
N LEU A 113 -2.30 -4.94 7.84
CA LEU A 113 -1.72 -6.08 7.13
C LEU A 113 -2.22 -7.45 7.63
N ARG A 114 -2.28 -7.66 8.96
CA ARG A 114 -2.64 -8.97 9.55
C ARG A 114 -4.07 -9.38 9.23
N ASP A 115 -5.00 -8.43 9.31
CA ASP A 115 -6.42 -8.67 9.09
C ASP A 115 -6.85 -8.17 7.70
N HIS A 116 -5.94 -8.12 6.73
CA HIS A 116 -6.18 -7.47 5.43
C HIS A 116 -7.50 -7.91 4.78
N ALA A 117 -7.80 -9.22 4.73
CA ALA A 117 -9.05 -9.74 4.16
C ALA A 117 -10.32 -9.34 4.94
N TYR A 118 -10.21 -9.11 6.25
CA TYR A 118 -11.30 -8.63 7.10
C TYR A 118 -11.46 -7.11 7.01
N GLN A 119 -10.34 -6.35 7.01
CA GLN A 119 -10.34 -4.91 6.73
C GLN A 119 -10.91 -4.60 5.34
N LEU A 120 -10.70 -5.51 4.39
CA LEU A 120 -11.27 -5.50 3.05
C LEU A 120 -12.79 -5.34 3.05
N VAL A 121 -13.48 -6.04 3.95
CA VAL A 121 -14.93 -6.06 4.02
C VAL A 121 -15.46 -4.84 4.78
N LEU A 122 -14.72 -4.35 5.77
CA LEU A 122 -15.18 -3.28 6.67
C LEU A 122 -14.86 -1.87 6.17
N ARG A 123 -13.74 -1.68 5.48
CA ARG A 123 -13.18 -0.35 5.17
C ARG A 123 -13.05 -0.06 3.69
N ASN A 124 -13.55 -0.95 2.83
CA ASN A 124 -13.58 -0.71 1.40
C ASN A 124 -14.92 -0.06 1.01
N LYS A 125 -14.85 1.18 0.52
CA LYS A 125 -16.02 1.88 -0.05
C LYS A 125 -15.99 1.78 -1.57
N GLN A 126 -17.11 1.35 -2.15
CA GLN A 126 -17.39 1.61 -3.55
C GLN A 126 -17.51 3.14 -3.75
N GLY A 127 -16.73 3.71 -4.67
CA GLY A 127 -16.89 5.11 -5.09
C GLY A 127 -15.91 6.15 -4.52
N LEU A 128 -14.77 5.77 -3.94
CA LEU A 128 -13.67 6.72 -3.70
C LEU A 128 -13.04 7.14 -5.05
N ALA A 129 -13.58 8.20 -5.64
CA ALA A 129 -13.13 8.71 -6.94
C ALA A 129 -11.91 9.63 -6.77
N TYR A 130 -10.71 9.08 -7.00
CA TYR A 130 -9.49 9.84 -7.19
C TYR A 130 -8.59 9.12 -8.21
N GLU A 131 -7.62 9.80 -8.80
CA GLU A 131 -6.69 9.17 -9.75
C GLU A 131 -5.63 8.35 -8.99
N ILE A 132 -5.30 7.14 -9.45
CA ILE A 132 -4.16 6.38 -8.88
C ILE A 132 -2.86 7.01 -9.35
#